data_AF-A0A1B6BDT1-F1
#
_entry.id   AF-A0A1B6BDT1-F1
#
_cell.length_a   1.000
_cell.length_b   1.000
_cell.length_c   1.000
_cell.angle_alpha   90.00
_cell.angle_beta   90.00
_cell.angle_gamma   90.00
#
_symmetry.space_group_name_H-M   'P 1'
#
loop_
_entity.id
_entity.type
_entity.pdbx_description
1 polymer ?
#
loop_
_entity_poly.entity_id
_entity_poly.type
_entity_poly.pdbx_seq_one_letter_code
_entity_poly.pdbx_strand_id
1 'polypeptide(L)'
;MHYLNSIFNHLKNIFKEGELNEAVVISKMERTTMHGAMPEKTQTKETNYYNPDAIISVGYRVNSRRATNFRIWATGILKEYMTKGFAMDDERLKQSKTVFGKDYFKELLERVRSIRASERRMWQQITDIFAECSTDQKNDCI
;
A
#
# COMPACT_ATOMS: atom_id res chain seq x y z
N MET A 1 -36.92 -6.18 -13.46
CA MET A 1 -35.81 -7.10 -13.13
C MET A 1 -34.69 -6.27 -12.49
N HIS A 2 -34.79 -6.00 -11.19
CA HIS A 2 -33.77 -5.22 -10.46
C HIS A 2 -32.55 -6.12 -10.24
N TYR A 3 -31.54 -6.00 -11.09
CA TYR A 3 -30.21 -6.51 -10.75
C TYR A 3 -29.73 -5.70 -9.55
N LEU A 4 -29.78 -6.32 -8.37
CA LEU A 4 -29.26 -5.74 -7.15
C LEU A 4 -27.81 -5.32 -7.41
N ASN A 5 -27.49 -4.05 -7.14
CA ASN A 5 -26.15 -3.47 -7.09
C ASN A 5 -25.35 -4.09 -5.93
N SER A 6 -25.23 -5.41 -5.94
CA SER A 6 -24.53 -6.18 -4.93
C SER A 6 -23.05 -6.13 -5.22
N ILE A 7 -22.25 -6.07 -4.14
CA ILE A 7 -20.79 -6.14 -4.19
C ILE A 7 -20.31 -7.34 -5.02
N PHE A 8 -21.05 -8.46 -4.94
CA PHE A 8 -20.77 -9.66 -5.72
C PHE A 8 -20.82 -9.43 -7.25
N ASN A 9 -21.78 -8.65 -7.73
CA ASN A 9 -21.90 -8.35 -9.17
C ASN A 9 -20.77 -7.45 -9.65
N HIS A 10 -20.36 -6.48 -8.82
CA HIS A 10 -19.19 -5.66 -9.12
C HIS A 10 -17.91 -6.49 -9.20
N LEU A 11 -17.68 -7.41 -8.25
CA LEU A 11 -16.55 -8.34 -8.28
C LEU A 11 -16.53 -9.23 -9.53
N LYS A 12 -17.68 -9.82 -9.88
CA LYS A 12 -17.80 -10.65 -11.08
C LYS A 12 -17.46 -9.88 -12.36
N ASN A 13 -17.87 -8.62 -12.45
CA ASN A 13 -17.53 -7.77 -13.60
C ASN A 13 -16.05 -7.38 -13.63
N ILE A 14 -15.45 -7.07 -12.47
CA ILE A 14 -14.00 -6.79 -12.36
C ILE A 14 -13.18 -7.97 -12.90
N PHE A 15 -13.53 -9.19 -12.52
CA PHE A 15 -12.85 -10.39 -13.03
C PHE A 15 -13.10 -10.62 -14.52
N LYS A 16 -14.32 -10.38 -15.00
CA LYS A 16 -14.67 -10.53 -16.42
C LYS A 16 -13.93 -9.53 -17.31
N GLU A 17 -13.70 -8.31 -16.83
CA GLU A 17 -12.96 -7.27 -17.54
C GLU A 17 -11.44 -7.47 -17.47
N GLY A 18 -10.97 -8.44 -16.68
CA GLY A 18 -9.55 -8.76 -16.53
C GLY A 18 -8.76 -7.74 -15.70
N GLU A 19 -9.42 -6.84 -14.97
CA GLU A 19 -8.75 -5.88 -14.07
C GLU A 19 -8.06 -6.60 -12.91
N LEU A 20 -8.69 -7.67 -12.39
CA LEU A 20 -8.12 -8.53 -11.35
C LEU A 20 -8.20 -10.00 -11.76
N ASN A 21 -7.19 -10.77 -11.33
CA ASN A 21 -7.21 -12.22 -11.43
C ASN A 21 -7.82 -12.82 -10.15
N GLU A 22 -8.94 -13.51 -10.30
CA GLU A 22 -9.69 -14.14 -9.21
C GLU A 22 -8.81 -15.10 -8.37
N ALA A 23 -7.89 -15.83 -9.01
CA ALA A 23 -7.02 -16.81 -8.35
C ALA A 23 -5.97 -16.18 -7.41
N VAL A 24 -5.63 -14.90 -7.62
CA VAL A 24 -4.64 -14.17 -6.81
C VAL A 24 -5.31 -13.42 -5.66
N VAL A 25 -6.56 -13.03 -5.87
CA VAL A 25 -7.28 -12.08 -5.03
C VAL A 25 -8.18 -12.79 -4.01
N ILE A 26 -8.63 -14.01 -4.31
CA ILE A 26 -9.47 -14.81 -3.42
C ILE A 26 -8.63 -15.86 -2.68
N SER A 27 -8.68 -15.81 -1.35
CA SER A 27 -8.27 -16.91 -0.49
C SER A 27 -9.51 -17.64 0.03
N LYS A 28 -9.64 -18.92 -0.30
CA LYS A 28 -10.70 -19.78 0.25
C LYS A 28 -10.24 -20.30 1.60
N MET A 29 -10.93 -19.87 2.65
CA MET A 29 -10.72 -20.42 3.99
C MET A 29 -11.95 -21.20 4.43
N GLU A 30 -11.74 -22.41 4.89
CA GLU A 30 -12.77 -23.22 5.52
C GLU A 30 -12.96 -22.71 6.96
N ARG A 31 -14.16 -22.21 7.27
CA ARG A 31 -14.57 -21.99 8.66
C ARG A 31 -15.61 -23.03 9.05
N THR A 32 -15.24 -23.88 10.00
CA THR A 32 -16.17 -24.76 10.70
C THR A 32 -16.97 -23.91 11.66
N THR A 33 -18.20 -23.56 11.30
CA THR A 33 -19.10 -22.82 12.20
C THR A 33 -20.10 -23.83 12.78
N MET A 34 -20.30 -23.83 14.09
CA MET A 34 -21.37 -24.67 14.68
C MET A 34 -22.72 -24.20 14.15
N HIS A 35 -23.58 -25.13 13.71
CA HIS A 35 -24.94 -24.78 13.31
C HIS A 35 -25.70 -24.23 14.52
N GLY A 36 -26.15 -22.98 14.44
CA GLY A 36 -26.99 -22.37 15.49
C GLY A 36 -28.39 -23.01 15.65
N ALA A 37 -28.73 -24.06 14.89
CA ALA A 37 -30.06 -24.68 14.90
C ALA A 37 -30.09 -26.12 15.46
N MET A 38 -28.94 -26.79 15.64
CA MET A 38 -28.88 -28.16 16.20
C MET A 38 -27.59 -28.36 17.02
N PRO A 39 -27.66 -28.88 18.27
CA PRO A 39 -26.52 -28.92 19.19
C PRO A 39 -25.32 -29.81 18.78
N GLU A 40 -25.36 -30.53 17.65
CA GLU A 40 -24.33 -31.53 17.31
C GLU A 40 -23.92 -31.54 15.82
N LYS A 41 -24.31 -30.53 15.02
CA LYS A 41 -23.88 -30.42 13.61
C LYS A 41 -22.94 -29.24 13.39
N THR A 42 -21.77 -29.50 12.82
CA THR A 42 -20.85 -28.49 12.29
C THR A 42 -21.21 -28.21 10.83
N GLN A 43 -21.36 -26.92 10.47
CA GLN A 43 -21.47 -26.50 9.07
C GLN A 43 -20.14 -25.91 8.63
N THR A 44 -19.48 -26.59 7.70
CA THR A 44 -18.35 -26.02 6.96
C THR A 44 -18.94 -25.05 5.93
N LYS A 45 -18.78 -23.74 6.15
CA LYS A 45 -19.08 -22.73 5.13
C LYS A 45 -17.76 -22.28 4.51
N GLU A 46 -17.58 -22.56 3.23
CA GLU A 46 -16.53 -21.92 2.46
C GLU A 46 -16.81 -20.41 2.44
N THR A 47 -15.90 -19.64 3.03
CA THR A 47 -15.99 -18.18 3.01
C THR A 47 -14.82 -17.64 2.20
N ASN A 48 -15.13 -16.84 1.19
CA ASN A 48 -14.12 -16.19 0.36
C ASN A 48 -13.56 -14.98 1.10
N TYR A 49 -12.24 -14.94 1.27
CA TYR A 49 -11.51 -13.77 1.73
C TYR A 49 -10.90 -13.05 0.53
N TYR A 50 -11.10 -11.73 0.49
CA TYR A 50 -10.60 -10.88 -0.58
C TYR A 50 -9.40 -10.08 -0.09
N ASN A 51 -8.37 -10.00 -0.91
CA ASN A 51 -7.20 -9.18 -0.64
C ASN A 51 -7.53 -7.66 -0.75
N PRO A 52 -6.59 -6.76 -0.37
CA PRO A 52 -6.81 -5.32 -0.49
C PRO A 52 -7.11 -4.83 -1.90
N ASP A 53 -6.56 -5.47 -2.94
CA ASP A 53 -6.78 -5.06 -4.33
C ASP A 53 -8.25 -5.21 -4.75
N ALA A 54 -8.89 -6.32 -4.37
CA ALA A 54 -10.34 -6.48 -4.57
C ALA A 54 -11.15 -5.39 -3.86
N ILE A 55 -10.76 -5.04 -2.63
CA ILE A 55 -11.45 -4.01 -1.84
C ILE A 55 -11.32 -2.65 -2.54
N ILE A 56 -10.13 -2.32 -3.05
CA ILE A 56 -9.87 -1.09 -3.78
C ILE A 56 -10.70 -1.04 -5.07
N SER A 57 -10.63 -2.05 -5.93
CA SER A 57 -11.37 -2.09 -7.20
C SER A 57 -12.88 -2.00 -6.99
N VAL A 58 -13.43 -2.71 -6.01
CA VAL A 58 -14.86 -2.61 -5.64
C VAL A 58 -15.19 -1.21 -5.11
N GLY A 59 -14.35 -0.65 -4.23
CA GLY A 59 -14.52 0.68 -3.65
C GLY A 59 -14.65 1.78 -4.71
N TYR A 60 -13.94 1.64 -5.83
CA TYR A 60 -14.05 2.58 -6.95
C TYR A 60 -15.31 2.37 -7.81
N ARG A 61 -15.81 1.13 -7.98
CA ARG A 61 -16.95 0.81 -8.85
C ARG A 61 -18.33 0.88 -8.19
N VAL A 62 -18.44 0.71 -6.87
CA VAL A 62 -19.74 0.65 -6.18
C VAL A 62 -20.34 2.04 -5.99
N ASN A 63 -21.62 2.22 -6.32
CA ASN A 63 -22.34 3.47 -6.03
C ASN A 63 -23.01 3.44 -4.64
N SER A 64 -22.23 3.71 -3.58
CA SER A 64 -22.73 3.79 -2.21
C SER A 64 -22.08 4.95 -1.44
N ARG A 65 -22.73 5.45 -0.39
CA ARG A 65 -22.17 6.49 0.48
C ARG A 65 -20.82 6.10 1.10
N ARG A 66 -20.65 4.81 1.44
CA ARG A 66 -19.37 4.28 1.93
C ARG A 66 -18.28 4.31 0.85
N ALA A 67 -18.63 3.92 -0.39
CA ALA A 67 -17.72 3.99 -1.52
C ALA A 67 -17.36 5.45 -1.87
N THR A 68 -18.30 6.39 -1.78
CA THR A 68 -18.02 7.82 -1.95
C THR A 68 -17.01 8.32 -0.92
N ASN A 69 -17.20 8.01 0.36
CA ASN A 69 -16.23 8.36 1.41
C ASN A 69 -14.85 7.75 1.15
N PHE A 70 -14.81 6.48 0.71
CA PHE A 70 -13.56 5.82 0.32
C PHE A 70 -12.86 6.57 -0.83
N ARG A 71 -13.58 6.97 -1.88
CA ARG A 71 -13.01 7.74 -2.99
C ARG A 71 -12.50 9.11 -2.56
N ILE A 72 -13.24 9.82 -1.69
CA ILE A 72 -12.80 11.12 -1.15
C ILE A 72 -11.47 10.93 -0.41
N TRP A 73 -11.40 9.93 0.48
CA TRP A 73 -10.18 9.59 1.21
C TRP A 73 -9.01 9.21 0.28
N ALA A 74 -9.24 8.29 -0.66
CA ALA A 74 -8.20 7.82 -1.59
C ALA A 74 -7.69 8.94 -2.52
N THR A 75 -8.59 9.83 -2.95
CA THR A 75 -8.22 11.01 -3.74
C THR A 75 -7.37 11.97 -2.92
N GLY A 76 -7.65 12.11 -1.61
CA GLY A 76 -6.83 12.90 -0.69
C GLY A 76 -5.39 12.39 -0.62
N ILE A 77 -5.20 11.08 -0.43
CA ILE A 77 -3.89 10.44 -0.41
C ILE A 77 -3.16 10.61 -1.74
N LEU A 78 -3.86 10.37 -2.85
CA LEU A 78 -3.26 10.48 -4.17
C LEU A 78 -2.84 11.93 -4.48
N LYS A 79 -3.65 12.91 -4.09
CA LYS A 79 -3.32 14.34 -4.24
C LYS A 79 -2.10 14.71 -3.40
N GLU A 80 -2.05 14.25 -2.15
CA GLU A 80 -0.88 14.47 -1.30
C GLU A 80 0.39 13.88 -1.92
N TYR A 81 0.30 12.65 -2.43
CA TYR A 81 1.40 11.99 -3.12
C TYR A 81 1.86 12.77 -4.37
N MET A 82 0.93 13.26 -5.19
CA MET A 82 1.27 14.07 -6.37
C MET A 82 1.92 15.40 -5.99
N THR A 83 1.50 16.05 -4.90
CA THR A 83 2.06 17.36 -4.49
C THR A 83 3.40 17.23 -3.77
N LYS A 84 3.52 16.28 -2.83
CA LYS A 84 4.69 16.15 -1.95
C LYS A 84 5.69 15.07 -2.40
N GLY A 85 5.27 14.17 -3.29
CA GLY A 85 6.04 12.97 -3.66
C GLY A 85 5.94 11.82 -2.66
N PHE A 86 5.20 11.99 -1.56
CA PHE A 86 4.96 10.96 -0.55
C PHE A 86 3.60 11.17 0.13
N ALA A 87 3.05 10.10 0.72
CA ALA A 87 1.87 10.15 1.59
C ALA A 87 2.18 9.38 2.87
N MET A 88 1.72 9.89 4.00
CA MET A 88 2.08 9.36 5.32
C MET A 88 0.93 9.49 6.31
N ASP A 89 0.74 8.48 7.15
CA ASP A 89 -0.24 8.48 8.24
C ASP A 89 0.46 8.87 9.54
N ASP A 90 0.49 10.17 9.83
CA ASP A 90 1.21 10.75 10.97
C ASP A 90 0.67 10.25 12.33
N GLU A 91 -0.66 10.11 12.45
CA GLU A 91 -1.31 9.63 13.66
C GLU A 91 -0.90 8.19 13.96
N ARG A 92 -0.86 7.35 12.92
CA ARG A 92 -0.44 5.96 13.05
C ARG A 92 1.05 5.81 13.35
N LEU A 93 1.90 6.73 12.87
CA LEU A 93 3.33 6.74 13.21
C LEU A 93 3.60 7.17 14.64
N LYS A 94 2.82 8.12 15.17
CA LYS A 94 2.91 8.54 16.59
C LYS A 94 2.45 7.44 17.54
N GLN A 95 1.49 6.63 17.11
CA GLN A 95 1.03 5.49 17.88
C GLN A 95 2.05 4.36 17.77
N SER A 96 2.94 4.24 18.77
CA SER A 96 4.02 3.22 18.87
C SER A 96 3.54 1.76 18.96
N LYS A 97 2.26 1.50 18.71
CA LYS A 97 1.70 0.15 18.68
C LYS A 97 2.06 -0.51 17.35
N THR A 98 2.75 -1.64 17.43
CA THR A 98 3.00 -2.55 16.31
C THR A 98 1.66 -3.08 15.79
N VAL A 99 1.00 -2.34 14.89
CA VAL A 99 -0.32 -2.71 14.35
C VAL A 99 -0.28 -4.07 13.62
N PHE A 100 0.90 -4.46 13.10
CA PHE A 100 1.12 -5.73 12.39
C PHE A 100 2.49 -6.38 12.69
N GLY A 101 3.08 -6.10 13.86
CA GLY A 101 4.44 -6.57 14.20
C GLY A 101 5.58 -5.96 13.35
N LYS A 102 5.25 -5.04 12.44
CA LYS A 102 6.20 -4.27 11.63
C LYS A 102 6.47 -2.90 12.26
N ASP A 103 7.74 -2.58 12.44
CA ASP A 103 8.20 -1.28 12.91
C ASP A 103 8.33 -0.32 11.72
N TYR A 104 7.19 0.26 11.33
CA TYR A 104 7.11 1.21 10.21
C TYR A 104 8.00 2.44 10.42
N PHE A 105 8.19 2.84 11.68
CA PHE A 105 9.08 3.95 12.02
C PHE A 105 10.54 3.59 11.70
N LYS A 106 10.98 2.38 12.07
CA LYS A 106 12.33 1.90 11.74
C LYS A 106 12.54 1.76 10.23
N GLU A 107 11.57 1.25 9.47
CA GLU A 107 11.67 1.17 8.00
C GLU A 107 11.82 2.56 7.36
N LEU A 108 11.01 3.52 7.81
CA LEU A 108 11.11 4.91 7.37
C LEU A 108 12.50 5.50 7.68
N LEU A 109 12.97 5.28 8.90
CA LEU A 109 14.27 5.78 9.36
C LEU A 109 15.42 5.18 8.53
N GLU A 110 15.35 3.90 8.19
CA GLU A 110 16.33 3.24 7.33
C GLU A 110 16.29 3.79 5.90
N ARG A 111 15.10 4.06 5.38
CA ARG A 111 14.94 4.70 4.06
C ARG A 111 15.56 6.10 4.04
N VAL A 112 15.32 6.92 5.07
CA VAL A 112 15.95 8.25 5.22
C VAL A 112 17.48 8.12 5.30
N ARG A 113 17.99 7.17 6.08
CA ARG A 113 19.44 6.90 6.16
C ARG A 113 20.04 6.52 4.81
N SER A 114 19.35 5.68 4.04
CA SER A 114 19.81 5.26 2.71
C SER A 114 19.89 6.44 1.72
N ILE A 115 18.90 7.34 1.75
CA ILE A 115 18.88 8.57 0.94
C ILE A 115 20.06 9.46 1.35
N ARG A 116 20.24 9.71 2.65
CA ARG A 116 21.36 10.51 3.15
C ARG A 116 22.73 9.91 2.80
N ALA A 117 22.87 8.60 2.83
CA ALA A 117 24.10 7.93 2.42
C ALA A 117 24.38 8.11 0.93
N SER A 118 23.34 8.08 0.08
CA SER A 118 23.48 8.35 -1.36
C SER A 118 23.89 9.79 -1.65
N GLU A 119 23.31 10.77 -0.95
CA GLU A 119 23.70 12.19 -1.06
C GLU A 119 25.13 12.41 -0.57
N ARG A 120 25.50 11.83 0.59
CA ARG A 120 26.84 11.99 1.17
C ARG A 120 27.95 11.51 0.24
N ARG A 121 27.78 10.35 -0.41
CA ARG A 121 28.78 9.84 -1.36
C ARG A 121 28.94 10.77 -2.57
N MET A 122 27.83 11.32 -3.07
CA MET A 122 27.87 12.29 -4.17
C MET A 122 28.63 13.56 -3.76
N TRP A 123 28.38 14.10 -2.56
CA TRP A 123 29.11 15.27 -2.07
C TRP A 123 30.59 15.02 -1.79
N GLN A 124 30.95 13.82 -1.32
CA GLN A 124 32.35 13.43 -1.15
C GLN A 124 33.08 13.38 -2.50
N GLN A 125 32.50 12.73 -3.51
CA GLN A 125 33.08 12.68 -4.86
C GLN A 125 33.31 14.08 -5.46
N ILE A 126 32.34 14.99 -5.30
CA ILE A 126 32.50 16.37 -5.76
C ILE A 126 33.68 17.04 -5.04
N THR A 127 33.79 16.86 -3.73
CA THR A 127 34.88 17.44 -2.93
C THR A 127 36.25 16.89 -3.34
N ASP A 128 36.35 15.58 -3.59
CA ASP A 128 37.58 14.92 -4.02
C ASP A 128 38.04 15.44 -5.40
N ILE A 129 37.11 15.63 -6.35
CA ILE A 129 37.40 16.24 -7.67
C ILE A 129 37.93 17.67 -7.51
N PHE A 130 37.32 18.49 -6.64
CA PHE A 130 37.81 19.84 -6.38
C PHE A 130 39.19 19.85 -5.70
N ALA A 131 39.46 18.89 -4.82
CA ALA A 131 40.78 18.73 -4.21
C ALA A 131 41.84 18.39 -5.26
N GLU A 132 41.54 17.45 -6.17
CA GLU A 132 42.43 17.04 -7.27
C GLU A 132 42.72 18.18 -8.25
N CYS A 133 41.69 18.92 -8.68
CA CYS A 133 41.88 20.10 -9.54
C CYS A 133 42.69 21.22 -8.86
N SER A 134 42.61 21.36 -7.53
CA SER A 134 43.37 22.36 -6.78
C SER A 134 44.86 21.99 -6.59
N THR A 135 45.18 20.70 -6.65
CA THR A 135 46.57 20.22 -6.58
C THR A 135 47.28 20.37 -7.92
N ASP A 136 46.57 20.22 -9.04
CA ASP A 136 47.17 20.34 -10.38
C ASP A 136 47.53 21.80 -10.73
N GLN A 137 46.74 22.79 -10.27
CA GLN A 137 47.07 24.21 -10.44
C GLN A 137 48.38 24.65 -9.76
N LYS A 138 48.94 23.87 -8.83
CA LYS A 138 50.24 24.17 -8.20
C LYS A 138 51.42 23.58 -8.98
N ASN A 139 51.19 22.59 -9.85
CA ASN A 139 52.24 21.89 -10.59
C ASN A 139 52.48 22.49 -11.99
N ASP A 140 51.53 23.28 -12.52
CA ASP A 140 51.63 23.93 -13.83
C ASP A 140 52.25 25.35 -13.80
N CYS A 141 52.70 25.81 -12.62
CA CYS A 141 53.42 27.07 -12.44
C CYS A 141 54.93 26.84 -12.26
N ILE A 142 55.62 26.40 -13.32
CA ILE A 142 57.10 26.48 -13.47
C ILE A 142 57.41 26.99 -14.88
#